data_AF-A0A238Y377-F1
#
_entry.id   AF-A0A238Y377-F1
#
_cell.length_a   1.000
_cell.length_b   1.000
_cell.length_c   1.000
_cell.angle_alpha   90.00
_cell.angle_beta   90.00
_cell.angle_gamma   90.00
#
_symmetry.space_group_name_H-M   'P 1'
#
loop_
_entity.id
_entity.type
_entity.pdbx_description
1 polymer ?
#
loop_
_entity_poly.entity_id
_entity_poly.type
_entity_poly.pdbx_seq_one_letter_code
_entity_poly.pdbx_strand_id
1 'polypeptide(L)'
;MKKVLTGIIGSLIVAGGLTSYSAAANKTVSTMPGRGPAYISTLSKEPLSVREKRDLLFMREEEKLARDVYQSLYEMWNIPVFRNIAKSEQRHMDMIKLLIDKYGLQDPVEITGDKRGVFKNKRLQSLYRKLVKKGSKSLIDALEVGATIEDLDIKDLHEALKDTDNQDIRAVYQNLMKGSRNHMRAFTRILRRYGIEYKPQYISEKEYLSIVNSKHEIGVVYSGNGKAVNPFQIITLEGKIIKVYQRKGYGNRKVVWWAAKVKTDSGNIEVAIAPVWLYSSIDLKIGEKVTVTGYVPPFWRINNINGIMACTIETEKGVKYNLRDCNRFNKRLRFNR
;
A
#
# COMPACT_ATOMS: atom_id res chain seq x y z
N MET A 1 -29.48 41.35 -58.97
CA MET A 1 -30.23 40.08 -58.83
C MET A 1 -30.22 39.67 -57.36
N LYS A 2 -31.43 39.53 -56.77
CA LYS A 2 -31.81 39.03 -55.41
C LYS A 2 -31.17 39.76 -54.20
N LYS A 3 -31.80 40.79 -53.58
CA LYS A 3 -32.94 40.82 -52.58
C LYS A 3 -32.63 39.93 -51.35
N VAL A 4 -32.73 40.32 -50.06
CA VAL A 4 -33.76 41.01 -49.23
C VAL A 4 -33.08 41.42 -47.88
N LEU A 5 -33.21 42.66 -47.34
CA LEU A 5 -34.02 43.10 -46.15
C LEU A 5 -34.03 42.12 -44.95
N THR A 6 -33.71 42.46 -43.69
CA THR A 6 -34.38 43.32 -42.67
C THR A 6 -33.44 43.33 -41.43
N GLY A 7 -33.21 44.39 -40.63
CA GLY A 7 -34.15 45.26 -39.94
C GLY A 7 -34.71 44.58 -38.67
N ILE A 8 -34.26 44.99 -37.47
CA ILE A 8 -35.06 45.26 -36.26
C ILE A 8 -34.14 45.67 -35.08
N ILE A 9 -34.45 46.84 -34.53
CA ILE A 9 -34.01 47.38 -33.24
C ILE A 9 -34.94 46.82 -32.16
N GLY A 10 -34.41 46.46 -31.00
CA GLY A 10 -35.22 46.11 -29.83
C GLY A 10 -34.39 46.12 -28.55
N SER A 11 -34.30 47.27 -27.90
CA SER A 11 -33.76 47.42 -26.55
C SER A 11 -34.65 46.72 -25.52
N LEU A 12 -34.07 45.95 -24.60
CA LEU A 12 -34.73 45.60 -23.34
C LEU A 12 -33.73 45.74 -22.18
N ILE A 13 -34.00 46.69 -21.30
CA ILE A 13 -33.38 46.84 -19.98
C ILE A 13 -34.05 45.83 -19.05
N VAL A 14 -33.26 45.01 -18.35
CA VAL A 14 -33.68 44.43 -17.05
C VAL A 14 -32.50 44.47 -16.08
N ALA A 15 -32.78 45.06 -14.93
CA ALA A 15 -31.91 45.24 -13.78
C ALA A 15 -31.76 43.96 -12.93
N GLY A 16 -30.69 43.93 -12.14
CA GLY A 16 -30.69 43.29 -10.82
C GLY A 16 -30.30 41.81 -10.78
N GLY A 17 -29.17 41.52 -10.12
CA GLY A 17 -28.81 40.16 -9.75
C GLY A 17 -27.41 40.04 -9.18
N LEU A 18 -27.23 40.42 -7.91
CA LEU A 18 -26.15 39.93 -7.06
C LEU A 18 -26.16 38.40 -7.07
N THR A 19 -25.13 37.74 -7.61
CA THR A 19 -24.81 36.36 -7.24
C THR A 19 -23.29 36.10 -7.27
N SER A 20 -22.73 36.22 -6.07
CA SER A 20 -21.84 35.25 -5.45
C SER A 20 -20.64 34.72 -6.25
N TYR A 21 -19.47 35.24 -5.88
CA TYR A 21 -18.23 34.44 -5.82
C TYR A 21 -18.53 33.10 -5.12
N SER A 22 -18.57 32.02 -5.88
CA SER A 22 -18.40 30.68 -5.32
C SER A 22 -16.90 30.40 -5.29
N ALA A 23 -16.28 30.77 -4.17
CA ALA A 23 -15.03 30.13 -3.77
C ALA A 23 -15.30 28.62 -3.76
N ALA A 24 -14.65 27.88 -4.64
CA ALA A 24 -14.67 26.43 -4.62
C ALA A 24 -14.14 25.98 -3.26
N ALA A 25 -15.05 25.64 -2.35
CA ALA A 25 -14.72 25.02 -1.09
C ALA A 25 -14.03 23.69 -1.42
N ASN A 26 -12.72 23.63 -1.17
CA ASN A 26 -11.95 22.40 -1.14
C ASN A 26 -12.65 21.43 -0.16
N LYS A 27 -13.47 20.53 -0.70
CA LYS A 27 -13.92 19.35 0.03
C LYS A 27 -12.71 18.45 0.17
N THR A 28 -11.98 18.60 1.27
CA THR A 28 -11.10 17.55 1.80
C THR A 28 -11.98 16.38 2.21
N VAL A 29 -12.33 15.55 1.23
CA VAL A 29 -12.82 14.20 1.50
C VAL A 29 -11.65 13.45 2.11
N SER A 30 -11.78 13.08 3.38
CA SER A 30 -10.87 12.17 4.07
C SER A 30 -10.96 10.78 3.43
N THR A 31 -10.31 10.60 2.29
CA THR A 31 -10.00 9.29 1.72
C THR A 31 -8.82 8.71 2.49
N MET A 32 -9.08 7.92 3.53
CA MET A 32 -8.02 7.19 4.20
C MET A 32 -7.48 6.05 3.32
N PRO A 33 -6.19 5.72 3.40
CA PRO A 33 -5.51 5.09 2.28
C PRO A 33 -5.66 3.58 2.22
N GLY A 34 -5.87 3.05 1.02
CA GLY A 34 -5.76 1.61 0.74
C GLY A 34 -4.30 1.13 0.88
N ARG A 35 -4.04 -0.18 0.90
CA ARG A 35 -2.65 -0.68 0.93
C ARG A 35 -1.98 -0.54 -0.44
N GLY A 36 -0.65 -0.32 -0.45
CA GLY A 36 0.14 -0.34 -1.69
C GLY A 36 -0.18 0.84 -2.61
N PRO A 37 -0.46 0.63 -3.91
CA PRO A 37 -0.76 1.70 -4.87
C PRO A 37 -1.80 2.72 -4.39
N ALA A 38 -2.86 2.23 -3.73
CA ALA A 38 -3.94 3.06 -3.23
C ALA A 38 -3.53 3.96 -2.06
N TYR A 39 -2.47 3.65 -1.32
CA TYR A 39 -1.91 4.59 -0.33
C TYR A 39 -1.13 5.69 -1.03
N ILE A 40 -0.25 5.29 -1.95
CA ILE A 40 0.63 6.23 -2.66
C ILE A 40 -0.16 7.24 -3.48
N SER A 41 -1.33 6.85 -4.01
CA SER A 41 -2.23 7.77 -4.71
C SER A 41 -2.89 8.83 -3.80
N THR A 42 -2.96 8.61 -2.48
CA THR A 42 -3.48 9.60 -1.54
C THR A 42 -2.44 10.63 -1.10
N LEU A 43 -1.15 10.34 -1.28
CA LEU A 43 -0.07 11.25 -0.93
C LEU A 43 0.04 12.36 -1.99
N SER A 44 0.22 13.60 -1.53
CA SER A 44 0.44 14.75 -2.40
C SER A 44 1.63 14.53 -3.33
N LYS A 45 1.53 15.02 -4.56
CA LYS A 45 2.65 15.04 -5.50
C LYS A 45 3.56 16.22 -5.15
N GLU A 46 4.71 15.94 -4.59
CA GLU A 46 5.73 16.93 -4.21
C GLU A 46 6.75 17.13 -5.35
N PRO A 47 7.38 18.30 -5.52
CA PRO A 47 8.40 18.47 -6.55
C PRO A 47 9.60 17.53 -6.31
N LEU A 48 10.12 16.92 -7.37
CA LEU A 48 11.31 16.05 -7.29
C LEU A 48 12.60 16.84 -7.48
N SER A 49 13.55 16.62 -6.58
CA SER A 49 14.95 16.99 -6.78
C SER A 49 15.60 16.18 -7.92
N VAL A 50 16.75 16.65 -8.41
CA VAL A 50 17.54 15.92 -9.42
C VAL A 50 18.00 14.56 -8.89
N ARG A 51 18.35 14.50 -7.60
CA ARG A 51 18.80 13.27 -6.94
C ARG A 51 17.68 12.24 -6.86
N GLU A 52 16.49 12.62 -6.40
CA GLU A 52 15.34 11.72 -6.32
C GLU A 52 14.94 11.15 -7.68
N LYS A 53 14.97 11.95 -8.75
CA LYS A 53 14.72 11.45 -10.11
C LYS A 53 15.72 10.39 -10.52
N ARG A 54 17.02 10.64 -10.29
CA ARG A 54 18.09 9.70 -10.63
C ARG A 54 17.93 8.41 -9.83
N ASP A 55 17.68 8.52 -8.53
CA ASP A 55 17.59 7.38 -7.65
C ASP A 55 16.35 6.54 -7.97
N LEU A 56 15.18 7.15 -8.24
CA LEU A 56 13.98 6.41 -8.70
C LEU A 56 14.25 5.57 -9.96
N LEU A 57 14.94 6.15 -10.95
CA LEU A 57 15.27 5.46 -12.20
C LEU A 57 16.31 4.35 -11.96
N PHE A 58 17.24 4.55 -11.03
CA PHE A 58 18.22 3.52 -10.65
C PHE A 58 17.54 2.36 -9.91
N MET A 59 16.77 2.64 -8.85
CA MET A 59 16.06 1.63 -8.07
C MET A 59 15.11 0.82 -8.95
N ARG A 60 14.46 1.45 -9.95
CA ARG A 60 13.62 0.75 -10.93
C ARG A 60 14.37 -0.37 -11.67
N GLU A 61 15.60 -0.13 -12.08
CA GLU A 61 16.43 -1.14 -12.74
C GLU A 61 17.12 -2.08 -11.76
N GLU A 62 17.37 -1.66 -10.51
CA GLU A 62 17.95 -2.50 -9.46
C GLU A 62 16.97 -3.59 -8.98
N GLU A 63 15.70 -3.24 -8.75
CA GLU A 63 14.65 -4.24 -8.46
C GLU A 63 14.46 -5.20 -9.65
N LYS A 64 14.61 -4.70 -10.88
CA LYS A 64 14.64 -5.54 -12.09
C LYS A 64 15.84 -6.48 -12.11
N LEU A 65 17.02 -6.02 -11.68
CA LEU A 65 18.22 -6.86 -11.56
C LEU A 65 17.94 -8.02 -10.61
N ALA A 66 17.39 -7.74 -9.43
CA ALA A 66 17.02 -8.77 -8.47
C ALA A 66 16.04 -9.79 -9.08
N ARG A 67 14.93 -9.31 -9.65
CA ARG A 67 13.92 -10.15 -10.33
C ARG A 67 14.55 -11.04 -11.40
N ASP A 68 15.33 -10.46 -12.31
CA ASP A 68 15.87 -11.16 -13.48
C ASP A 68 16.95 -12.19 -13.09
N VAL A 69 17.79 -11.88 -12.10
CA VAL A 69 18.76 -12.85 -11.56
C VAL A 69 18.02 -14.01 -10.90
N TYR A 70 17.00 -13.73 -10.08
CA TYR A 70 16.23 -14.78 -9.40
C TYR A 70 15.46 -15.66 -10.38
N GLN A 71 14.88 -15.09 -11.44
CA GLN A 71 14.25 -15.89 -12.48
C GLN A 71 15.27 -16.82 -13.18
N SER A 72 16.45 -16.29 -13.52
CA SER A 72 17.51 -17.07 -14.16
C SER A 72 18.04 -18.20 -13.27
N LEU A 73 18.25 -17.93 -11.99
CA LEU A 73 18.70 -18.93 -11.02
C LEU A 73 17.59 -19.93 -10.66
N TYR A 74 16.31 -19.51 -10.72
CA TYR A 74 15.19 -20.44 -10.58
C TYR A 74 15.12 -21.43 -11.73
N GLU A 75 15.30 -20.99 -12.97
CA GLU A 75 15.32 -21.88 -14.14
C GLU A 75 16.45 -22.91 -14.06
N MET A 76 17.60 -22.53 -13.50
CA MET A 76 18.75 -23.40 -13.35
C MET A 76 18.62 -24.39 -12.18
N TRP A 77 18.23 -23.91 -11.00
CA TRP A 77 18.30 -24.70 -9.77
C TRP A 77 16.94 -25.21 -9.29
N ASN A 78 15.83 -24.69 -9.84
CA ASN A 78 14.45 -25.00 -9.49
C ASN A 78 14.14 -24.91 -7.98
N ILE A 79 14.81 -24.01 -7.25
CA ILE A 79 14.58 -23.82 -5.81
C ILE A 79 13.48 -22.78 -5.58
N PRO A 80 12.41 -23.10 -4.82
CA PRO A 80 11.26 -22.22 -4.63
C PRO A 80 11.55 -20.82 -4.10
N VAL A 81 12.66 -20.63 -3.37
CA VAL A 81 13.02 -19.30 -2.82
C VAL A 81 13.21 -18.28 -3.94
N PHE A 82 13.90 -18.65 -5.03
CA PHE A 82 14.14 -17.75 -6.16
C PHE A 82 12.84 -17.36 -6.87
N ARG A 83 11.96 -18.33 -7.15
CA ARG A 83 10.64 -18.06 -7.76
C ARG A 83 9.79 -17.14 -6.89
N ASN A 84 9.75 -17.40 -5.59
CA ASN A 84 8.87 -16.67 -4.68
C ASN A 84 9.37 -15.23 -4.47
N ILE A 85 10.68 -15.04 -4.37
CA ILE A 85 11.29 -13.73 -4.21
C ILE A 85 11.25 -12.96 -5.54
N ALA A 86 11.49 -13.58 -6.70
CA ALA A 86 11.27 -12.91 -8.01
C ALA A 86 9.85 -12.34 -8.18
N LYS A 87 8.82 -13.02 -7.64
CA LYS A 87 7.44 -12.48 -7.61
C LYS A 87 7.28 -11.31 -6.64
N SER A 88 8.10 -11.22 -5.60
CA SER A 88 8.17 -10.06 -4.71
C SER A 88 8.85 -8.89 -5.41
N GLU A 89 9.98 -9.12 -6.07
CA GLU A 89 10.71 -8.09 -6.82
C GLU A 89 9.88 -7.49 -7.94
N GLN A 90 9.01 -8.29 -8.58
CA GLN A 90 8.03 -7.73 -9.52
C GLN A 90 7.12 -6.69 -8.85
N ARG A 91 6.69 -6.92 -7.60
CA ARG A 91 5.87 -5.94 -6.88
C ARG A 91 6.67 -4.71 -6.46
N HIS A 92 7.95 -4.88 -6.12
CA HIS A 92 8.83 -3.74 -5.86
C HIS A 92 8.99 -2.87 -7.10
N MET A 93 9.31 -3.50 -8.23
CA MET A 93 9.32 -2.91 -9.56
C MET A 93 8.03 -2.13 -9.85
N ASP A 94 6.86 -2.73 -9.63
CA ASP A 94 5.56 -2.11 -9.87
C ASP A 94 5.33 -0.86 -9.00
N MET A 95 5.79 -0.89 -7.74
CA MET A 95 5.69 0.26 -6.84
C MET A 95 6.59 1.44 -7.26
N ILE A 96 7.79 1.17 -7.75
CA ILE A 96 8.65 2.23 -8.30
C ILE A 96 8.09 2.76 -9.61
N LYS A 97 7.57 1.87 -10.48
CA LYS A 97 6.90 2.28 -11.73
C LYS A 97 5.76 3.24 -11.44
N LEU A 98 4.95 2.97 -10.41
CA LEU A 98 3.87 3.86 -10.01
C LEU A 98 4.37 5.28 -9.68
N LEU A 99 5.53 5.42 -9.04
CA LEU A 99 6.14 6.73 -8.80
C LEU A 99 6.66 7.36 -10.09
N ILE A 100 7.36 6.59 -10.93
CA ILE A 100 7.84 7.04 -12.25
C ILE A 100 6.68 7.62 -13.08
N ASP A 101 5.55 6.90 -13.15
CA ASP A 101 4.34 7.31 -13.85
C ASP A 101 3.71 8.56 -13.19
N LYS A 102 3.58 8.56 -11.85
CA LYS A 102 3.04 9.70 -11.08
C LYS A 102 3.84 10.98 -11.35
N TYR A 103 5.16 10.87 -11.52
CA TYR A 103 6.07 11.99 -11.76
C TYR A 103 6.31 12.28 -13.25
N GLY A 104 5.77 11.49 -14.17
CA GLY A 104 5.96 11.67 -15.61
C GLY A 104 7.41 11.47 -16.07
N LEU A 105 8.15 10.59 -15.40
CA LEU A 105 9.53 10.24 -15.76
C LEU A 105 9.54 9.15 -16.85
N GLN A 106 10.60 9.10 -17.65
CA GLN A 106 10.76 8.06 -18.66
C GLN A 106 11.25 6.75 -18.03
N ASP A 107 10.45 5.68 -18.04
CA ASP A 107 10.80 4.40 -17.43
C ASP A 107 11.96 3.72 -18.20
N PRO A 108 13.13 3.48 -17.57
CA PRO A 108 14.26 2.82 -18.23
C PRO A 108 13.97 1.36 -18.61
N VAL A 109 13.03 0.70 -17.93
CA VAL A 109 12.65 -0.69 -18.21
C VAL A 109 11.71 -0.78 -19.41
N GLU A 110 10.83 0.20 -19.60
CA GLU A 110 9.99 0.26 -20.81
C GLU A 110 10.84 0.48 -22.06
N ILE A 111 11.89 1.31 -21.98
CA ILE A 111 12.84 1.54 -23.09
C ILE A 111 13.49 0.22 -23.54
N THR A 112 13.78 -0.69 -22.62
CA THR A 112 14.38 -2.00 -22.94
C THR A 112 13.35 -3.09 -23.24
N GLY A 113 12.05 -2.76 -23.18
CA GLY A 113 10.94 -3.69 -23.41
C GLY A 113 10.81 -4.78 -22.36
N ASP A 114 11.24 -4.49 -21.12
CA ASP A 114 11.30 -5.43 -19.99
C ASP A 114 11.94 -6.79 -20.30
N LYS A 115 12.87 -6.82 -21.27
CA LYS A 115 13.57 -8.05 -21.65
C LYS A 115 14.46 -8.50 -20.48
N ARG A 116 14.37 -9.78 -20.13
CA ARG A 116 15.17 -10.35 -19.04
C ARG A 116 16.66 -10.15 -19.31
N GLY A 117 17.39 -9.66 -18.31
CA GLY A 117 18.83 -9.48 -18.38
C GLY A 117 19.31 -8.29 -19.22
N VAL A 118 18.37 -7.48 -19.73
CA VAL A 118 18.66 -6.26 -20.50
C VAL A 118 18.41 -5.02 -19.63
N PHE A 119 19.41 -4.15 -19.52
CA PHE A 119 19.36 -2.94 -18.70
C PHE A 119 19.89 -1.73 -19.49
N LYS A 120 19.27 -0.57 -19.29
CA LYS A 120 19.75 0.72 -19.80
C LYS A 120 20.98 1.17 -19.02
N ASN A 121 20.99 0.96 -17.70
CA ASN A 121 22.14 1.24 -16.85
C ASN A 121 23.26 0.21 -17.07
N LYS A 122 24.41 0.67 -17.58
CA LYS A 122 25.59 -0.18 -17.89
C LYS A 122 26.18 -0.87 -16.65
N ARG A 123 26.10 -0.26 -15.46
CA ARG A 123 26.58 -0.86 -14.20
C ARG A 123 25.71 -2.06 -13.84
N LEU A 124 24.38 -1.90 -13.86
CA LEU A 124 23.44 -2.99 -13.56
C LEU A 124 23.49 -4.09 -14.63
N GLN A 125 23.69 -3.73 -15.90
CA GLN A 125 23.91 -4.68 -16.98
C GLN A 125 25.14 -5.58 -16.75
N SER A 126 26.25 -4.99 -16.26
CA SER A 126 27.46 -5.72 -15.91
C SER A 126 27.25 -6.60 -14.68
N LEU A 127 26.57 -6.05 -13.67
CA LEU A 127 26.27 -6.74 -12.43
C LEU A 127 25.39 -7.98 -12.65
N TYR A 128 24.35 -7.88 -13.49
CA TYR A 128 23.52 -9.02 -13.90
C TYR A 128 24.38 -10.18 -14.42
N ARG A 129 25.24 -9.92 -15.41
CA ARG A 129 26.11 -10.95 -15.99
C ARG A 129 27.04 -11.57 -14.95
N LYS A 130 27.62 -10.74 -14.07
CA LYS A 130 28.50 -11.20 -13.00
C LYS A 130 27.77 -12.12 -12.02
N LEU A 131 26.57 -11.71 -11.58
CA LEU A 131 25.79 -12.43 -10.58
C LEU A 131 25.21 -13.73 -11.13
N VAL A 132 24.67 -13.74 -12.35
CA VAL A 132 24.23 -14.99 -13.00
C VAL A 132 25.41 -15.93 -13.18
N LYS A 133 26.55 -15.44 -13.72
CA LYS A 133 27.75 -16.27 -13.88
C LYS A 133 28.25 -16.86 -12.55
N LYS A 134 28.20 -16.09 -11.45
CA LYS A 134 28.56 -16.62 -10.12
C LYS A 134 27.53 -17.67 -9.68
N GLY A 135 26.25 -17.33 -9.68
CA GLY A 135 25.17 -18.19 -9.19
C GLY A 135 24.96 -19.45 -10.02
N SER A 136 25.47 -19.51 -11.26
CA SER A 136 25.46 -20.73 -12.08
C SER A 136 26.53 -21.76 -11.72
N LYS A 137 27.49 -21.42 -10.84
CA LYS A 137 28.57 -22.36 -10.47
C LYS A 137 28.09 -23.48 -9.54
N SER A 138 27.27 -23.13 -8.56
CA SER A 138 26.75 -24.07 -7.56
C SER A 138 25.48 -23.51 -6.93
N LEU A 139 24.68 -24.38 -6.31
CA LEU A 139 23.51 -23.95 -5.54
C LEU A 139 23.90 -23.02 -4.38
N ILE A 140 25.06 -23.24 -3.74
CA ILE A 140 25.55 -22.38 -2.66
C ILE A 140 25.88 -21.00 -3.22
N ASP A 141 26.61 -20.92 -4.33
CA ASP A 141 26.89 -19.65 -5.02
C ASP A 141 25.60 -18.91 -5.41
N ALA A 142 24.56 -19.64 -5.85
CA ALA A 142 23.27 -19.06 -6.21
C ALA A 142 22.58 -18.42 -5.00
N LEU A 143 22.58 -19.11 -3.85
CA LEU A 143 21.99 -18.62 -2.61
C LEU A 143 22.78 -17.43 -2.03
N GLU A 144 24.11 -17.46 -2.12
CA GLU A 144 24.95 -16.31 -1.79
C GLU A 144 24.70 -15.11 -2.70
N VAL A 145 24.50 -15.34 -4.01
CA VAL A 145 24.09 -14.28 -4.95
C VAL A 145 22.76 -13.67 -4.52
N GLY A 146 21.80 -14.50 -4.08
CA GLY A 146 20.57 -14.05 -3.45
C GLY A 146 20.82 -13.10 -2.29
N ALA A 147 21.57 -13.54 -1.28
CA ALA A 147 21.89 -12.68 -0.13
C ALA A 147 22.69 -11.42 -0.51
N THR A 148 23.57 -11.50 -1.53
CA THR A 148 24.38 -10.37 -2.02
C THR A 148 23.53 -9.29 -2.68
N ILE A 149 22.50 -9.66 -3.42
CA ILE A 149 21.58 -8.70 -4.04
C ILE A 149 20.82 -7.95 -2.95
N GLU A 150 20.26 -8.65 -1.96
CA GLU A 150 19.51 -8.02 -0.87
C GLU A 150 20.38 -7.12 0.01
N ASP A 151 21.66 -7.47 0.16
CA ASP A 151 22.66 -6.66 0.86
C ASP A 151 22.94 -5.34 0.12
N LEU A 152 23.13 -5.41 -1.20
CA LEU A 152 23.29 -4.22 -2.04
C LEU A 152 22.04 -3.35 -2.00
N ASP A 153 20.86 -3.95 -2.18
CA ASP A 153 19.58 -3.25 -2.25
C ASP A 153 19.27 -2.51 -0.94
N ILE A 154 19.51 -3.13 0.22
CA ILE A 154 19.37 -2.47 1.53
C ILE A 154 20.31 -1.27 1.64
N LYS A 155 21.57 -1.41 1.22
CA LYS A 155 22.53 -0.31 1.26
C LYS A 155 22.06 0.85 0.37
N ASP A 156 21.68 0.56 -0.88
CA ASP A 156 21.30 1.60 -1.84
C ASP A 156 19.96 2.27 -1.46
N LEU A 157 18.99 1.52 -0.91
CA LEU A 157 17.78 2.08 -0.29
C LEU A 157 18.09 2.97 0.92
N HIS A 158 19.09 2.63 1.74
CA HIS A 158 19.49 3.45 2.88
C HIS A 158 20.07 4.79 2.45
N GLU A 159 20.85 4.81 1.36
CA GLU A 159 21.37 6.05 0.79
C GLU A 159 20.25 6.89 0.18
N ALA A 160 19.40 6.28 -0.65
CA ALA A 160 18.27 6.97 -1.26
C ALA A 160 17.31 7.57 -0.22
N LEU A 161 17.07 6.88 0.91
CA LEU A 161 16.23 7.37 2.01
C LEU A 161 16.83 8.52 2.83
N LYS A 162 18.17 8.69 2.83
CA LYS A 162 18.83 9.83 3.48
C LYS A 162 18.66 11.12 2.68
N ASP A 163 18.49 10.97 1.37
CA ASP A 163 18.52 12.05 0.40
C ASP A 163 17.14 12.52 -0.06
N THR A 164 16.06 12.03 0.56
CA THR A 164 14.68 12.33 0.20
C THR A 164 13.82 12.65 1.43
N ASP A 165 13.13 13.78 1.38
CA ASP A 165 12.06 14.18 2.29
C ASP A 165 10.66 13.99 1.66
N ASN A 166 10.60 13.68 0.36
CA ASN A 166 9.35 13.41 -0.36
C ASN A 166 8.60 12.21 0.22
N GLN A 167 7.36 12.43 0.63
CA GLN A 167 6.61 11.45 1.42
C GLN A 167 6.27 10.18 0.65
N ASP A 168 6.01 10.28 -0.65
CA ASP A 168 5.62 9.11 -1.44
C ASP A 168 6.80 8.21 -1.79
N ILE A 169 7.96 8.80 -2.11
CA ILE A 169 9.23 8.10 -2.30
C ILE A 169 9.61 7.38 -1.01
N ARG A 170 9.59 8.08 0.13
CA ARG A 170 9.92 7.49 1.45
C ARG A 170 9.01 6.31 1.77
N ALA A 171 7.71 6.43 1.51
CA ALA A 171 6.75 5.36 1.76
C ALA A 171 7.07 4.11 0.92
N VAL A 172 7.40 4.27 -0.37
CA VAL A 172 7.78 3.15 -1.23
C VAL A 172 9.10 2.53 -0.77
N TYR A 173 10.17 3.31 -0.63
CA TYR A 173 11.50 2.81 -0.26
C TYR A 173 11.51 2.11 1.10
N GLN A 174 10.76 2.60 2.09
CA GLN A 174 10.65 1.91 3.39
C GLN A 174 9.96 0.54 3.27
N ASN A 175 9.02 0.37 2.34
CA ASN A 175 8.36 -0.91 2.11
C ASN A 175 9.23 -1.88 1.31
N LEU A 176 9.97 -1.38 0.31
CA LEU A 176 10.98 -2.13 -0.42
C LEU A 176 12.04 -2.65 0.56
N MET A 177 12.62 -1.77 1.37
CA MET A 177 13.62 -2.09 2.39
C MET A 177 13.16 -3.22 3.34
N LYS A 178 11.91 -3.18 3.78
CA LYS A 178 11.32 -4.25 4.60
C LYS A 178 11.23 -5.57 3.82
N GLY A 179 10.89 -5.51 2.53
CA GLY A 179 10.94 -6.64 1.60
C GLY A 179 12.34 -7.23 1.52
N SER A 180 13.35 -6.42 1.22
CA SER A 180 14.73 -6.84 1.03
C SER A 180 15.31 -7.46 2.30
N ARG A 181 15.04 -6.89 3.48
CA ARG A 181 15.39 -7.53 4.78
C ARG A 181 14.75 -8.91 4.95
N ASN A 182 13.51 -9.08 4.51
CA ASN A 182 12.82 -10.37 4.57
C ASN A 182 13.38 -11.40 3.56
N HIS A 183 13.80 -10.95 2.38
CA HIS A 183 14.47 -11.78 1.38
C HIS A 183 15.86 -12.21 1.86
N MET A 184 16.63 -11.29 2.45
CA MET A 184 17.91 -11.59 3.09
C MET A 184 17.76 -12.67 4.17
N ARG A 185 16.77 -12.55 5.06
CA ARG A 185 16.45 -13.61 6.04
C ARG A 185 16.11 -14.94 5.37
N ALA A 186 15.44 -14.91 4.21
CA ALA A 186 15.06 -16.13 3.50
C ALA A 186 16.28 -16.84 2.90
N PHE A 187 17.16 -16.12 2.19
CA PHE A 187 18.39 -16.69 1.62
C PHE A 187 19.36 -17.18 2.69
N THR A 188 19.65 -16.35 3.69
CA THR A 188 20.61 -16.69 4.76
C THR A 188 20.13 -17.86 5.62
N ARG A 189 18.82 -17.99 5.86
CA ARG A 189 18.25 -19.17 6.53
C ARG A 189 18.45 -20.46 5.73
N ILE A 190 18.44 -20.40 4.41
CA ILE A 190 18.71 -21.58 3.57
C ILE A 190 20.22 -21.88 3.58
N LEU A 191 21.08 -20.87 3.39
CA LEU A 191 22.54 -21.02 3.49
C LEU A 191 22.97 -21.69 4.78
N ARG A 192 22.41 -21.26 5.93
CA ARG A 192 22.68 -21.87 7.24
C ARG A 192 22.31 -23.35 7.32
N ARG A 193 21.30 -23.82 6.58
CA ARG A 193 20.96 -25.26 6.52
C ARG A 193 22.02 -26.07 5.79
N TYR A 194 22.81 -25.43 4.93
CA TYR A 194 23.99 -26.00 4.29
C TYR A 194 25.28 -25.77 5.11
N GLY A 195 25.19 -25.26 6.34
CA GLY A 195 26.36 -24.93 7.15
C GLY A 195 27.14 -23.72 6.66
N ILE A 196 26.55 -22.89 5.79
CA ILE A 196 27.19 -21.70 5.22
C ILE A 196 26.66 -20.45 5.90
N GLU A 197 27.58 -19.58 6.33
CA GLU A 197 27.26 -18.24 6.82
C GLU A 197 27.57 -17.20 5.74
N TYR A 198 26.57 -16.40 5.39
CA TYR A 198 26.77 -15.27 4.49
C TYR A 198 27.53 -14.15 5.21
N LYS A 199 28.55 -13.60 4.55
CA LYS A 199 29.29 -12.42 5.01
C LYS A 199 28.80 -11.19 4.23
N PRO A 200 28.30 -10.14 4.90
CA PRO A 200 27.84 -8.94 4.22
C PRO A 200 29.00 -8.22 3.52
N GLN A 201 28.71 -7.70 2.34
CA GLN A 201 29.64 -7.00 1.44
C GLN A 201 29.34 -5.50 1.36
N TYR A 202 28.09 -5.06 1.62
CA TYR A 202 27.69 -3.66 1.48
C TYR A 202 27.20 -3.05 2.79
N ILE A 203 26.27 -3.70 3.49
CA ILE A 203 25.83 -3.27 4.82
C ILE A 203 26.83 -3.66 5.90
N SER A 204 26.77 -2.99 7.05
CA SER A 204 27.63 -3.34 8.18
C SER A 204 27.28 -4.71 8.76
N GLU A 205 28.28 -5.41 9.30
CA GLU A 205 28.06 -6.69 10.00
C GLU A 205 27.04 -6.56 11.14
N LYS A 206 27.09 -5.46 11.90
CA LYS A 206 26.13 -5.16 12.97
C LYS A 206 24.70 -5.09 12.44
N GLU A 207 24.49 -4.40 11.32
CA GLU A 207 23.18 -4.27 10.70
C GLU A 207 22.68 -5.61 10.16
N TYR A 208 23.54 -6.33 9.43
CA TYR A 208 23.25 -7.68 8.96
C TYR A 208 22.79 -8.61 10.09
N LEU A 209 23.55 -8.65 11.19
CA LEU A 209 23.20 -9.46 12.37
C LEU A 209 21.86 -9.02 12.99
N SER A 210 21.57 -7.72 13.03
CA SER A 210 20.28 -7.22 13.51
C SER A 210 19.11 -7.70 12.64
N ILE A 211 19.31 -7.83 11.32
CA ILE A 211 18.31 -8.30 10.37
C ILE A 211 18.09 -9.81 10.52
N VAL A 212 19.14 -10.61 10.46
CA VAL A 212 19.01 -12.08 10.42
C VAL A 212 18.61 -12.70 11.75
N ASN A 213 18.86 -12.00 12.87
CA ASN A 213 18.47 -12.43 14.21
C ASN A 213 17.08 -11.93 14.64
N SER A 214 16.41 -11.09 13.82
CA SER A 214 15.04 -10.65 14.09
C SER A 214 14.00 -11.53 13.40
N LYS A 215 12.74 -11.43 13.86
CA LYS A 215 11.61 -12.08 13.19
C LYS A 215 11.34 -11.46 11.82
N HIS A 216 10.70 -12.25 10.96
CA HIS A 216 10.17 -11.79 9.66
C HIS A 216 9.19 -10.63 9.87
N GLU A 217 9.35 -9.58 9.07
CA GLU A 217 8.55 -8.35 9.19
C GLU A 217 7.24 -8.48 8.41
N ILE A 218 6.14 -8.05 9.02
CA ILE A 218 4.79 -8.12 8.44
C ILE A 218 4.14 -6.73 8.42
N GLY A 219 3.16 -6.53 7.53
CA GLY A 219 2.40 -5.28 7.44
C GLY A 219 2.94 -4.29 6.41
N VAL A 220 2.38 -3.08 6.38
CA VAL A 220 2.77 -1.97 5.49
C VAL A 220 3.43 -0.88 6.35
N VAL A 221 4.51 -0.28 5.85
CA VAL A 221 5.10 0.91 6.45
C VAL A 221 4.41 2.13 5.83
N TYR A 222 3.86 3.03 6.66
CA TYR A 222 3.30 4.29 6.18
C TYR A 222 4.29 5.42 6.52
N SER A 223 4.31 6.49 5.73
CA SER A 223 5.21 7.62 5.98
C SER A 223 4.87 8.26 7.33
N GLY A 224 5.83 8.20 8.26
CA GLY A 224 5.66 8.57 9.66
C GLY A 224 6.43 7.61 10.58
N ASN A 225 7.69 7.94 10.86
CA ASN A 225 8.58 7.25 11.80
C ASN A 225 9.08 5.85 11.45
N GLY A 226 8.87 5.35 10.22
CA GLY A 226 9.47 4.07 9.77
C GLY A 226 9.02 2.84 10.56
N LYS A 227 7.99 2.98 11.40
CA LYS A 227 7.38 1.87 12.13
C LYS A 227 6.25 1.33 11.27
N ALA A 228 6.21 0.00 11.10
CA ALA A 228 5.08 -0.66 10.48
C ALA A 228 3.80 -0.28 11.25
N VAL A 229 2.89 0.45 10.60
CA VAL A 229 1.62 0.79 11.24
C VAL A 229 0.72 -0.43 11.12
N ASN A 230 0.11 -0.82 12.24
CA ASN A 230 -0.81 -1.95 12.27
C ASN A 230 -1.86 -1.75 11.18
N PRO A 231 -2.07 -2.73 10.27
CA PRO A 231 -3.10 -2.62 9.26
C PRO A 231 -4.50 -2.41 9.84
N PHE A 232 -4.73 -2.66 11.13
CA PHE A 232 -5.95 -2.35 11.84
C PHE A 232 -5.75 -1.06 12.65
N GLN A 233 -5.90 0.10 11.99
CA GLN A 233 -6.10 1.34 12.74
C GLN A 233 -7.48 1.24 13.40
N ILE A 234 -7.49 1.27 14.73
CA ILE A 234 -8.72 1.39 15.49
C ILE A 234 -9.22 2.82 15.29
N ILE A 235 -10.46 2.92 14.85
CA ILE A 235 -11.16 4.17 14.62
C ILE A 235 -12.24 4.26 15.69
N THR A 236 -12.26 5.36 16.43
CA THR A 236 -13.39 5.73 17.27
C THR A 236 -14.12 6.87 16.57
N LEU A 237 -15.42 6.69 16.34
CA LEU A 237 -16.29 7.75 15.83
C LEU A 237 -17.46 7.97 16.77
N GLU A 238 -17.92 9.21 16.82
CA GLU A 238 -19.11 9.63 17.53
C GLU A 238 -20.11 10.21 16.54
N GLY A 239 -21.39 9.93 16.75
CA GLY A 239 -22.43 10.48 15.90
C GLY A 239 -23.82 10.02 16.26
N LYS A 240 -24.80 10.38 15.41
CA LYS A 240 -26.20 10.02 15.58
C LYS A 240 -26.62 8.95 14.59
N ILE A 241 -27.32 7.94 15.05
CA ILE A 241 -27.89 6.92 14.18
C ILE A 241 -28.99 7.54 13.33
N ILE A 242 -28.87 7.41 12.01
CA ILE A 242 -29.89 7.88 11.07
C ILE A 242 -30.62 6.72 10.38
N LYS A 243 -30.06 5.51 10.43
CA LYS A 243 -30.70 4.30 9.92
C LYS A 243 -30.11 3.06 10.56
N VAL A 244 -30.93 2.04 10.82
CA VAL A 244 -30.50 0.67 11.14
C VAL A 244 -31.20 -0.26 10.15
N TYR A 245 -30.45 -1.19 9.54
CA TYR A 245 -30.96 -2.01 8.45
C TYR A 245 -30.12 -3.28 8.28
N GLN A 246 -30.65 -4.22 7.48
CA GLN A 246 -29.94 -5.43 7.11
C GLN A 246 -29.42 -5.35 5.68
N ARG A 247 -28.22 -5.88 5.43
CA ARG A 247 -27.66 -6.01 4.07
C ARG A 247 -26.80 -7.24 3.90
N LYS A 248 -26.61 -7.67 2.67
CA LYS A 248 -25.62 -8.71 2.35
C LYS A 248 -24.20 -8.24 2.69
N GLY A 249 -23.34 -9.15 3.11
CA GLY A 249 -21.93 -8.88 3.37
C GLY A 249 -21.19 -8.50 2.10
N TYR A 250 -20.28 -7.52 2.17
CA TYR A 250 -19.51 -7.09 1.01
C TYR A 250 -18.58 -8.18 0.46
N GLY A 251 -17.91 -8.94 1.35
CA GLY A 251 -17.02 -10.04 0.94
C GLY A 251 -17.74 -11.37 0.72
N ASN A 252 -18.70 -11.72 1.59
CA ASN A 252 -19.51 -12.92 1.44
C ASN A 252 -20.99 -12.54 1.32
N ARG A 253 -21.51 -12.61 0.09
CA ARG A 253 -22.89 -12.22 -0.25
C ARG A 253 -23.95 -13.18 0.32
N LYS A 254 -23.56 -14.37 0.80
CA LYS A 254 -24.47 -15.33 1.46
C LYS A 254 -24.78 -14.97 2.91
N VAL A 255 -23.99 -14.07 3.49
CA VAL A 255 -24.14 -13.64 4.88
C VAL A 255 -24.93 -12.34 4.94
N VAL A 256 -25.99 -12.30 5.75
CA VAL A 256 -26.75 -11.07 6.04
C VAL A 256 -26.21 -10.44 7.33
N TRP A 257 -26.00 -9.13 7.30
CA TRP A 257 -25.46 -8.32 8.37
C TRP A 257 -26.46 -7.28 8.84
N TRP A 258 -26.51 -7.05 10.15
CA TRP A 258 -26.93 -5.79 10.73
C TRP A 258 -25.92 -4.69 10.41
N ALA A 259 -26.44 -3.56 9.95
CA ALA A 259 -25.69 -2.34 9.68
C ALA A 259 -26.46 -1.11 10.18
N ALA A 260 -25.71 -0.06 10.52
CA ALA A 260 -26.26 1.24 10.81
C ALA A 260 -25.62 2.31 9.91
N LYS A 261 -26.33 3.40 9.68
CA LYS A 261 -25.77 4.62 9.10
C LYS A 261 -25.70 5.65 10.23
N VAL A 262 -24.51 6.15 10.49
CA VAL A 262 -24.22 7.10 11.57
C VAL A 262 -23.83 8.43 10.93
N LYS A 263 -24.54 9.50 11.30
CA LYS A 263 -24.18 10.88 10.93
C LYS A 263 -23.16 11.40 11.93
N THR A 264 -21.95 11.63 11.46
CA THR A 264 -20.85 12.26 12.20
C THR A 264 -20.61 13.67 11.66
N ASP A 265 -19.71 14.42 12.29
CA ASP A 265 -19.32 15.76 11.82
C ASP A 265 -18.65 15.72 10.43
N SER A 266 -17.97 14.61 10.13
CA SER A 266 -17.30 14.36 8.85
C SER A 266 -18.23 13.78 7.76
N GLY A 267 -19.52 13.59 8.08
CA GLY A 267 -20.53 13.08 7.15
C GLY A 267 -21.15 11.75 7.59
N ASN A 268 -21.77 11.05 6.63
CA ASN A 268 -22.47 9.81 6.93
C ASN A 268 -21.56 8.60 6.72
N ILE A 269 -21.39 7.80 7.78
CA ILE A 269 -20.57 6.58 7.76
C ILE A 269 -21.46 5.36 7.94
N GLU A 270 -21.20 4.31 7.17
CA GLU A 270 -21.83 3.00 7.39
C GLU A 270 -21.06 2.21 8.45
N VAL A 271 -21.77 1.64 9.41
CA VAL A 271 -21.24 0.80 10.48
C VAL A 271 -21.77 -0.62 10.31
N ALA A 272 -20.92 -1.59 9.96
CA ALA A 272 -21.28 -3.01 10.03
C ALA A 272 -21.19 -3.50 11.46
N ILE A 273 -22.32 -3.99 11.99
CA ILE A 273 -22.48 -4.36 13.39
C ILE A 273 -22.12 -5.84 13.55
N ALA A 274 -22.96 -6.75 13.06
CA ALA A 274 -22.78 -8.18 13.19
C ALA A 274 -23.67 -8.96 12.19
N PRO A 275 -23.38 -10.23 11.90
CA PRO A 275 -24.30 -11.10 11.18
C PRO A 275 -25.62 -11.27 11.93
N VAL A 276 -26.73 -11.35 11.20
CA VAL A 276 -28.08 -11.46 11.77
C VAL A 276 -28.27 -12.75 12.59
N TRP A 277 -27.54 -13.83 12.28
CA TRP A 277 -27.61 -15.07 13.06
C TRP A 277 -26.96 -14.96 14.45
N LEU A 278 -26.17 -13.92 14.71
CA LEU A 278 -25.51 -13.71 16.00
C LEU A 278 -26.35 -12.85 16.93
N TYR A 279 -27.12 -11.92 16.35
CA TYR A 279 -28.03 -11.03 17.07
C TYR A 279 -29.38 -11.06 16.38
N SER A 280 -30.39 -11.67 17.02
CA SER A 280 -31.76 -11.73 16.50
C SER A 280 -32.39 -10.34 16.36
N SER A 281 -31.97 -9.38 17.18
CA SER A 281 -32.31 -7.97 17.10
C SER A 281 -31.13 -7.08 17.55
N ILE A 282 -31.18 -5.80 17.18
CA ILE A 282 -30.24 -4.76 17.62
C ILE A 282 -31.08 -3.59 18.15
N ASP A 283 -30.87 -3.21 19.40
CA ASP A 283 -31.55 -2.08 20.06
C ASP A 283 -30.74 -0.80 19.87
N LEU A 284 -30.76 -0.31 18.63
CA LEU A 284 -30.16 0.96 18.24
C LEU A 284 -31.25 1.83 17.62
N LYS A 285 -31.54 2.98 18.23
CA LYS A 285 -32.67 3.82 17.80
C LYS A 285 -32.21 4.96 16.89
N ILE A 286 -33.04 5.29 15.92
CA ILE A 286 -32.81 6.48 15.07
C ILE A 286 -32.82 7.73 15.97
N GLY A 287 -31.85 8.61 15.77
CA GLY A 287 -31.61 9.81 16.56
C GLY A 287 -30.69 9.62 17.76
N GLU A 288 -30.44 8.38 18.18
CA GLU A 288 -29.59 8.06 19.34
C GLU A 288 -28.12 8.37 19.04
N LYS A 289 -27.45 8.99 20.01
CA LYS A 289 -26.00 9.20 19.95
C LYS A 289 -25.26 7.92 20.30
N VAL A 290 -24.23 7.63 19.54
CA VAL A 290 -23.38 6.46 19.71
C VAL A 290 -21.91 6.79 19.57
N THR A 291 -21.10 6.09 20.34
CA THR A 291 -19.66 5.98 20.17
C THR A 291 -19.37 4.60 19.60
N VAL A 292 -18.73 4.55 18.44
CA VAL A 292 -18.39 3.30 17.75
C VAL A 292 -16.88 3.18 17.65
N THR A 293 -16.34 2.12 18.23
CA THR A 293 -14.94 1.73 18.04
C THR A 293 -14.88 0.58 17.05
N GLY A 294 -14.08 0.72 15.99
CA GLY A 294 -14.03 -0.26 14.92
C GLY A 294 -12.78 -0.16 14.06
N TYR A 295 -12.76 -0.86 12.94
CA TYR A 295 -11.71 -0.77 11.93
C TYR A 295 -12.29 -0.91 10.53
N VAL A 296 -11.59 -0.43 9.51
CA VAL A 296 -11.96 -0.70 8.10
C VAL A 296 -11.32 -2.02 7.66
N PRO A 297 -12.07 -3.09 7.32
CA PRO A 297 -11.49 -4.34 6.87
C PRO A 297 -10.64 -4.16 5.60
N PRO A 298 -9.55 -4.94 5.39
CA PRO A 298 -8.73 -4.82 4.19
C PRO A 298 -9.50 -4.92 2.87
N PHE A 299 -10.48 -5.84 2.79
CA PHE A 299 -11.36 -5.96 1.61
C PHE A 299 -12.13 -4.66 1.33
N TRP A 300 -12.59 -3.96 2.37
CA TRP A 300 -13.37 -2.73 2.21
C TRP A 300 -12.50 -1.60 1.68
N ARG A 301 -11.24 -1.52 2.13
CA ARG A 301 -10.25 -0.54 1.65
C ARG A 301 -9.93 -0.74 0.18
N ILE A 302 -9.72 -2.00 -0.25
CA ILE A 302 -9.38 -2.33 -1.64
C ILE A 302 -10.54 -1.97 -2.59
N ASN A 303 -11.79 -2.07 -2.11
CA ASN A 303 -12.99 -1.84 -2.92
C ASN A 303 -13.64 -0.46 -2.68
N ASN A 304 -12.92 0.48 -2.05
CA ASN A 304 -13.39 1.83 -1.75
C ASN A 304 -14.77 1.88 -1.05
N ILE A 305 -15.02 0.95 -0.13
CA ILE A 305 -16.26 0.88 0.64
C ILE A 305 -16.18 1.88 1.79
N ASN A 306 -17.04 2.90 1.77
CA ASN A 306 -17.14 3.89 2.84
C ASN A 306 -17.90 3.34 4.06
N GLY A 307 -17.16 2.77 5.01
CA GLY A 307 -17.71 2.32 6.27
C GLY A 307 -16.68 1.66 7.20
N ILE A 308 -17.11 1.38 8.42
CA ILE A 308 -16.31 0.69 9.44
C ILE A 308 -16.98 -0.61 9.88
N MET A 309 -16.17 -1.57 10.31
CA MET A 309 -16.61 -2.78 10.99
C MET A 309 -16.50 -2.55 12.50
N ALA A 310 -17.64 -2.58 13.20
CA ALA A 310 -17.70 -2.26 14.62
C ALA A 310 -17.11 -3.39 15.48
N CYS A 311 -16.29 -2.99 16.44
CA CYS A 311 -15.82 -3.80 17.55
C CYS A 311 -16.65 -3.57 18.78
N THR A 312 -16.86 -2.30 19.13
CA THR A 312 -17.79 -1.90 20.18
C THR A 312 -18.72 -0.81 19.68
N ILE A 313 -19.93 -0.81 20.21
CA ILE A 313 -20.90 0.28 20.06
C ILE A 313 -21.40 0.58 21.45
N GLU A 314 -21.29 1.84 21.87
CA GLU A 314 -21.83 2.35 23.12
C GLU A 314 -22.85 3.42 22.79
N THR A 315 -24.05 3.33 23.38
CA THR A 315 -25.07 4.36 23.26
C THR A 315 -25.05 5.30 24.46
N GLU A 316 -25.53 6.54 24.28
CA GLU A 316 -25.66 7.52 25.37
C GLU A 316 -26.55 6.99 26.52
N LYS A 317 -27.41 6.00 26.25
CA LYS A 317 -28.28 5.34 27.25
C LYS A 317 -27.62 4.15 27.95
N GLY A 318 -26.32 3.92 27.74
CA GLY A 318 -25.55 2.87 28.40
C GLY A 318 -25.65 1.49 27.77
N VAL A 319 -26.30 1.34 26.60
CA VAL A 319 -26.30 0.06 25.87
C VAL A 319 -24.92 -0.14 25.25
N LYS A 320 -24.26 -1.26 25.58
CA LYS A 320 -22.92 -1.59 25.07
C LYS A 320 -22.91 -2.92 24.34
N TYR A 321 -22.51 -2.89 23.08
CA TYR A 321 -22.26 -4.07 22.24
C TYR A 321 -20.76 -4.36 22.20
N ASN A 322 -20.35 -5.55 22.64
CA ASN A 322 -18.96 -6.04 22.51
C ASN A 322 -18.88 -7.10 21.39
N LEU A 323 -18.81 -6.64 20.14
CA LEU A 323 -19.05 -7.47 18.95
C LEU A 323 -17.85 -8.36 18.60
N ARG A 324 -16.64 -7.82 18.72
CA ARG A 324 -15.38 -8.51 18.42
C ARG A 324 -14.19 -7.77 19.02
N ASP A 325 -13.06 -8.47 19.10
CA ASP A 325 -11.78 -7.89 19.46
C ASP A 325 -11.18 -7.08 18.29
N CYS A 326 -10.91 -5.80 18.54
CA CYS A 326 -10.34 -4.85 17.59
C CYS A 326 -8.83 -5.04 17.35
N ASN A 327 -8.14 -5.73 18.27
CA ASN A 327 -6.70 -5.99 18.22
C ASN A 327 -6.36 -7.36 17.63
N ARG A 328 -7.34 -8.16 17.22
CA ARG A 328 -7.12 -9.56 16.86
C ARG A 328 -6.51 -9.71 15.47
N PHE A 329 -5.18 -9.80 15.44
CA PHE A 329 -4.39 -10.24 14.30
C PHE A 329 -4.89 -11.60 13.78
N ASN A 330 -5.45 -11.63 12.57
CA ASN A 330 -5.45 -12.80 11.68
C ASN A 330 -6.09 -14.12 12.18
N LYS A 331 -7.01 -14.13 13.13
CA LYS A 331 -7.87 -15.32 13.38
C LYS A 331 -9.20 -15.13 12.65
N ARG A 332 -9.70 -16.19 11.99
CA ARG A 332 -11.05 -16.26 11.39
C ARG A 332 -12.04 -15.48 12.25
N LEU A 333 -12.89 -14.64 11.63
CA LEU A 333 -13.93 -13.85 12.29
C LEU A 333 -14.59 -14.67 13.41
N ARG A 334 -14.14 -14.44 14.65
CA ARG A 334 -14.70 -15.06 15.85
C ARG A 334 -15.42 -13.93 16.57
N PHE A 335 -16.73 -13.98 16.49
CA PHE A 335 -17.59 -13.11 17.26
C PHE A 335 -17.56 -13.56 18.72
N ASN A 336 -17.56 -12.61 19.64
CA ASN A 336 -17.81 -12.94 21.04
C ASN A 336 -19.29 -13.31 21.14
N ARG A 337 -19.58 -14.48 21.71
CA ARG A 337 -20.95 -14.87 22.05
C ARG A 337 -21.39 -14.12 23.28
#